data_AF-A0A3A8IWN5-F1
#
_entry.id   AF-A0A3A8IWN5-F1
#
_cell.length_a   1.000
_cell.length_b   1.000
_cell.length_c   1.000
_cell.angle_alpha   90.00
_cell.angle_beta   90.00
_cell.angle_gamma   90.00
#
_symmetry.space_group_name_H-M   'P 1'
#
loop_
_entity.id
_entity.type
_entity.pdbx_description
1 polymer ?
#
loop_
_entity_poly.entity_id
_entity_poly.type
_entity_poly.pdbx_seq_one_letter_code
_entity_poly.pdbx_strand_id
1 'polypeptide(L)'
;MAERTYRIHIAAELSGVRVELIRAWERRYGVLEPERTPAGYRVYTDRDVALLKRLKALTDEGVAISEAAKLLPQLRAELDAAASPSAERPEARLGTQPETWRAAVLEAAEAYDQPRVVRILDEVLAALPPLRAFEDVLVPVQREVGDRWHAGTLTVAQEHLVTQVVRERLVSLLHGAPRGGRKHAVLACFPEEEHEIGLLGVALRLRYAGVRVTLLGQRVPAEGLGETVARAKPDVVGLSAVTNRGATVFEDVLKRIMDALPKGLPLWVGGPAAQAHADICERLGVRLFAHEDDWTRMVG
;
A
#
# COMPACT_ATOMS: atom_id res chain seq x y z
N MET A 1 -23.58 -6.54 -23.87
CA MET A 1 -22.23 -6.67 -24.44
C MET A 1 -21.96 -8.15 -24.64
N ALA A 2 -21.28 -8.56 -25.72
CA ALA A 2 -20.98 -9.98 -25.97
C ALA A 2 -20.06 -10.53 -24.87
N GLU A 3 -20.46 -11.64 -24.23
CA GLU A 3 -19.68 -12.31 -23.18
C GLU A 3 -18.39 -12.88 -23.77
N ARG A 4 -17.23 -12.66 -23.13
CA ARG A 4 -15.95 -13.16 -23.64
C ARG A 4 -15.90 -14.67 -23.47
N THR A 5 -15.51 -15.36 -24.53
CA THR A 5 -15.40 -16.82 -24.56
C THR A 5 -13.97 -17.27 -24.78
N TYR A 6 -13.54 -18.29 -24.04
CA TYR A 6 -12.19 -18.83 -24.00
C TYR A 6 -12.18 -20.30 -24.43
N ARG A 7 -11.04 -20.76 -24.97
CA ARG A 7 -10.76 -22.19 -25.17
C ARG A 7 -10.26 -22.80 -23.85
N ILE A 8 -10.40 -24.12 -23.71
CA ILE A 8 -10.07 -24.83 -22.47
C ILE A 8 -8.65 -24.57 -21.92
N HIS A 9 -7.65 -24.37 -22.80
CA HIS A 9 -6.28 -24.09 -22.37
C HIS A 9 -6.15 -22.68 -21.78
N ILE A 10 -6.83 -21.69 -22.36
CA ILE A 10 -6.88 -20.33 -21.81
C ILE A 10 -7.70 -20.32 -20.51
N ALA A 11 -8.82 -21.04 -20.46
CA ALA A 11 -9.60 -21.18 -19.24
C ALA A 11 -8.78 -21.84 -18.10
N ALA A 12 -7.95 -22.84 -18.43
CA ALA A 12 -7.05 -23.48 -17.47
C ALA A 12 -5.97 -22.53 -16.95
N GLU A 13 -5.34 -21.76 -17.84
CA GLU A 13 -4.36 -20.74 -17.47
C GLU A 13 -4.98 -19.66 -16.59
N LEU A 14 -6.12 -19.11 -17.00
CA LEU A 14 -6.81 -18.05 -16.27
C LEU A 14 -7.33 -18.51 -14.92
N SER A 15 -7.81 -19.75 -14.80
CA SER A 15 -8.35 -20.29 -13.54
C SER A 15 -7.30 -20.90 -12.62
N GLY A 16 -6.10 -21.18 -13.12
CA GLY A 16 -5.07 -21.94 -12.40
C GLY A 16 -5.41 -23.42 -12.21
N VAL A 17 -6.46 -23.93 -12.87
CA VAL A 17 -6.88 -25.34 -12.82
C VAL A 17 -6.36 -26.07 -14.06
N ARG A 18 -5.67 -27.21 -13.87
CA ARG A 18 -5.17 -28.01 -14.99
C ARG A 18 -6.31 -28.50 -15.89
N VAL A 19 -6.05 -28.56 -17.20
CA VAL A 19 -7.03 -28.96 -18.22
C VAL A 19 -7.68 -30.32 -17.91
N GLU A 20 -6.90 -31.30 -17.44
CA GLU A 20 -7.39 -32.63 -17.08
C GLU A 20 -8.35 -32.58 -15.90
N LEU A 21 -8.10 -31.68 -14.95
CA LEU A 21 -8.90 -31.50 -13.74
C LEU A 21 -10.22 -30.79 -14.05
N ILE A 22 -10.20 -29.76 -14.90
CA ILE A 22 -11.41 -29.11 -15.43
C ILE A 22 -12.30 -30.17 -16.10
N ARG A 23 -11.74 -30.98 -17.01
CA ARG A 23 -12.47 -32.06 -17.68
C ARG A 23 -12.99 -33.13 -16.71
N ALA A 24 -12.26 -33.42 -15.64
CA ALA A 24 -12.68 -34.37 -14.63
C ALA A 24 -13.86 -33.82 -13.82
N TRP A 25 -13.82 -32.54 -13.45
CA TRP A 25 -14.89 -31.89 -12.71
C TRP A 25 -16.15 -31.75 -13.55
N GLU A 26 -16.03 -31.35 -14.82
CA GLU A 26 -17.13 -31.32 -15.79
C GLU A 26 -17.86 -32.66 -15.85
N ARG A 27 -17.11 -33.75 -16.10
CA ARG A 27 -17.70 -35.07 -16.29
C ARG A 27 -18.28 -35.68 -15.02
N ARG A 28 -17.62 -35.52 -13.87
CA ARG A 28 -17.98 -36.23 -12.63
C ARG A 28 -18.99 -35.48 -11.80
N TYR A 29 -18.98 -34.15 -11.84
CA TYR A 29 -19.74 -33.32 -10.93
C TYR A 29 -20.57 -32.24 -11.63
N GLY A 30 -20.53 -32.16 -12.97
CA GLY A 30 -21.35 -31.20 -13.72
C GLY A 30 -21.06 -29.74 -13.36
N VAL A 31 -19.84 -29.43 -12.91
CA VAL A 31 -19.50 -28.08 -12.41
C VAL A 31 -19.66 -27.00 -13.48
N LEU A 32 -19.47 -27.38 -14.75
CA LEU A 32 -19.58 -26.53 -15.92
C LEU A 32 -20.34 -27.27 -17.02
N GLU A 33 -21.13 -26.53 -17.78
CA GLU A 33 -21.82 -27.00 -18.99
C GLU A 33 -21.39 -26.11 -20.18
N PRO A 34 -20.14 -26.23 -20.65
CA PRO A 34 -19.61 -25.34 -21.67
C PRO A 34 -20.34 -25.54 -23.01
N GLU A 35 -20.75 -24.44 -23.62
CA GLU A 35 -21.37 -24.45 -24.95
C GLU A 35 -20.38 -24.94 -26.01
N ARG A 36 -20.92 -25.56 -27.07
CA ARG A 36 -20.14 -25.92 -28.25
C ARG A 36 -20.35 -24.90 -29.35
N THR A 37 -19.24 -24.43 -29.91
CA THR A 37 -19.27 -23.60 -31.12
C THR A 37 -19.82 -24.41 -32.31
N PRO A 38 -20.28 -23.74 -33.39
CA PRO A 38 -20.70 -24.41 -34.63
C PRO A 38 -19.61 -25.31 -35.24
N ALA A 39 -18.33 -25.03 -34.96
CA ALA A 39 -17.18 -25.83 -35.36
C ALA A 39 -16.89 -27.03 -34.42
N GLY A 40 -17.73 -27.29 -33.42
CA GLY A 40 -17.73 -28.50 -32.60
C GLY A 40 -16.86 -28.48 -31.33
N TYR A 41 -16.11 -27.40 -31.07
CA TYR A 41 -15.26 -27.27 -29.88
C TYR A 41 -15.95 -26.50 -28.74
N ARG A 42 -15.61 -26.85 -27.49
CA ARG A 42 -16.13 -26.23 -26.26
C ARG A 42 -15.54 -24.85 -26.04
N VAL A 43 -16.38 -23.94 -25.57
CA VAL A 43 -15.99 -22.59 -25.12
C VAL A 43 -16.44 -22.35 -23.69
N TYR A 44 -15.66 -21.55 -22.98
CA TYR A 44 -15.83 -21.23 -21.56
C TYR A 44 -16.00 -19.73 -21.42
N THR A 45 -16.92 -19.26 -20.60
CA THR A 45 -17.11 -17.82 -20.41
C THR A 45 -16.26 -17.27 -19.24
N ASP A 46 -16.25 -15.94 -19.07
CA ASP A 46 -15.67 -15.32 -17.88
C ASP A 46 -16.28 -15.88 -16.58
N ARG A 47 -17.56 -16.21 -16.61
CA ARG A 47 -18.29 -16.82 -15.50
C ARG A 47 -17.76 -18.22 -15.17
N ASP A 48 -17.49 -19.03 -16.19
CA ASP A 48 -16.93 -20.37 -16.02
C ASP A 48 -15.54 -20.32 -15.38
N VAL A 49 -14.71 -19.38 -15.83
CA VAL A 49 -13.37 -19.15 -15.27
C VAL A 49 -13.44 -18.72 -13.80
N ALA A 50 -14.37 -17.83 -13.46
CA ALA A 50 -14.57 -17.39 -12.07
C ALA A 50 -15.02 -18.54 -11.16
N LEU A 51 -15.92 -19.39 -11.65
CA LEU A 51 -16.38 -20.58 -10.92
C LEU A 51 -15.23 -21.59 -10.71
N LEU A 52 -14.40 -21.82 -11.72
CA LEU A 52 -13.21 -22.68 -11.61
C LEU A 52 -12.22 -22.17 -10.55
N LYS A 53 -11.99 -20.86 -10.47
CA LYS A 53 -11.13 -20.25 -9.43
C LYS A 53 -11.68 -20.50 -8.03
N ARG A 54 -12.99 -20.37 -7.83
CA ARG A 54 -13.65 -20.62 -6.53
C ARG A 54 -13.56 -22.08 -6.12
N LEU A 55 -13.86 -22.99 -7.04
CA LEU A 55 -13.72 -24.42 -6.78
C LEU A 55 -12.27 -24.79 -6.48
N LYS A 56 -11.30 -24.20 -7.20
CA LYS A 56 -9.87 -24.38 -6.92
C LYS A 56 -9.50 -23.96 -5.50
N ALA A 57 -9.90 -22.75 -5.08
CA ALA A 57 -9.60 -22.25 -3.74
C ALA A 57 -10.14 -23.20 -2.66
N LEU A 58 -11.39 -23.64 -2.77
CA LEU A 58 -11.98 -24.59 -1.84
C LEU A 58 -11.21 -25.92 -1.81
N THR A 59 -10.81 -26.44 -2.97
CA THR A 59 -10.02 -27.68 -3.01
C THR A 59 -8.60 -27.52 -2.49
N ASP A 60 -7.98 -26.34 -2.67
CA ASP A 60 -6.66 -26.04 -2.13
C ASP A 60 -6.71 -25.86 -0.60
N GLU A 61 -7.85 -25.42 -0.06
CA GLU A 61 -8.16 -25.37 1.38
C GLU A 61 -8.53 -26.74 1.99
N GLY A 62 -8.53 -27.81 1.17
CA GLY A 62 -8.76 -29.18 1.62
C GLY A 62 -10.21 -29.66 1.54
N VAL A 63 -11.13 -28.87 1.00
CA VAL A 63 -12.53 -29.29 0.77
C VAL A 63 -12.57 -30.27 -0.40
N ALA A 64 -13.21 -31.42 -0.21
CA ALA A 64 -13.36 -32.38 -1.30
C ALA A 64 -14.21 -31.80 -2.43
N ILE A 65 -13.80 -32.03 -3.70
CA ILE A 65 -14.53 -31.49 -4.86
C ILE A 65 -16.01 -31.93 -4.90
N SER A 66 -16.34 -33.11 -4.36
CA SER A 66 -17.72 -33.57 -4.25
C SER A 66 -18.57 -32.76 -3.27
N GLU A 67 -17.95 -32.14 -2.26
CA GLU A 67 -18.62 -31.24 -1.31
C GLU A 67 -18.69 -29.83 -1.88
N ALA A 68 -17.59 -29.35 -2.49
CA ALA A 68 -17.59 -28.09 -3.21
C ALA A 68 -18.63 -28.06 -4.35
N ALA A 69 -18.86 -29.20 -5.02
CA ALA A 69 -19.89 -29.35 -6.05
C ALA A 69 -21.31 -29.17 -5.50
N LYS A 70 -21.58 -29.50 -4.23
CA LYS A 70 -22.90 -29.27 -3.60
C LYS A 70 -23.19 -27.78 -3.38
N LEU A 71 -22.14 -26.96 -3.31
CA LEU A 71 -22.22 -25.52 -3.12
C LEU A 71 -22.35 -24.76 -4.44
N LEU A 72 -22.39 -25.45 -5.59
CA LEU A 72 -22.49 -24.83 -6.91
C LEU A 72 -23.67 -23.85 -7.05
N PRO A 73 -24.89 -24.14 -6.57
CA PRO A 73 -25.99 -23.18 -6.65
C PRO A 73 -25.68 -21.88 -5.91
N GLN A 74 -25.09 -21.96 -4.72
CA GLN A 74 -24.69 -20.81 -3.91
C GLN A 74 -23.57 -20.02 -4.59
N LEU A 75 -22.52 -20.70 -5.03
CA LEU A 75 -21.40 -20.09 -5.76
C LEU A 75 -21.87 -19.41 -7.05
N ARG A 76 -22.80 -20.03 -7.78
CA ARG A 76 -23.38 -19.44 -9.00
C ARG A 76 -24.23 -18.21 -8.67
N ALA A 77 -25.03 -18.25 -7.60
CA ALA A 77 -25.80 -17.10 -7.15
C ALA A 77 -24.90 -15.94 -6.67
N GLU A 78 -23.81 -16.24 -5.97
CA GLU A 78 -22.77 -15.27 -5.61
C GLU A 78 -22.11 -14.64 -6.84
N LEU A 79 -21.86 -15.43 -7.88
CA LEU A 79 -21.33 -14.98 -9.17
C LEU A 79 -22.37 -14.28 -10.07
N ASP A 80 -23.67 -14.43 -9.79
CA ASP A 80 -24.75 -13.68 -10.46
C ASP A 80 -25.02 -12.34 -9.77
N ALA A 81 -25.01 -12.32 -8.44
CA ALA A 81 -24.95 -11.09 -7.65
C ALA A 81 -23.63 -10.34 -7.94
N ALA A 82 -22.54 -11.10 -8.14
CA ALA A 82 -21.50 -10.98 -9.17
C ALA A 82 -21.61 -9.90 -10.25
N ALA A 83 -22.59 -10.10 -11.11
CA ALA A 83 -22.62 -9.57 -12.46
C ALA A 83 -23.83 -8.65 -12.69
N SER A 84 -24.82 -8.65 -11.78
CA SER A 84 -25.95 -7.71 -11.81
C SER A 84 -25.51 -6.31 -11.36
N PRO A 85 -25.77 -5.24 -12.14
CA PRO A 85 -25.39 -3.86 -11.77
C PRO A 85 -26.17 -3.26 -10.60
N SER A 86 -27.05 -4.01 -9.93
CA SER A 86 -27.93 -3.48 -8.90
C SER A 86 -28.22 -4.52 -7.81
N ALA A 87 -27.24 -4.71 -6.92
CA ALA A 87 -27.44 -5.11 -5.53
C ALA A 87 -26.09 -5.02 -4.81
N GLU A 88 -25.98 -3.99 -3.96
CA GLU A 88 -25.01 -3.77 -2.88
C GLU A 88 -23.97 -4.88 -2.64
N ARG A 89 -22.78 -4.71 -3.23
CA ARG A 89 -21.58 -5.48 -2.90
C ARG A 89 -20.75 -4.76 -1.85
N PRO A 90 -20.14 -5.47 -0.88
CA PRO A 90 -19.24 -4.89 0.13
C PRO A 90 -18.01 -4.18 -0.46
N GLU A 91 -17.58 -4.55 -1.66
CA GLU A 91 -16.41 -3.94 -2.34
C GLU A 91 -16.69 -2.51 -2.82
N ALA A 92 -17.96 -2.14 -3.10
CA ALA A 92 -18.33 -0.76 -3.41
C ALA A 92 -18.33 0.15 -2.18
N ARG A 93 -18.47 -0.41 -0.95
CA ARG A 93 -18.37 0.37 0.30
C ARG A 93 -16.93 0.78 0.60
N LEU A 94 -15.94 -0.02 0.20
CA LEU A 94 -14.52 0.30 0.40
C LEU A 94 -14.04 1.46 -0.48
N GLY A 95 -14.73 1.78 -1.58
CA GLY A 95 -14.46 2.99 -2.36
C GLY A 95 -15.02 4.27 -1.72
N THR A 96 -16.06 4.15 -0.89
CA THR A 96 -16.71 5.29 -0.22
C THR A 96 -16.31 5.46 1.23
N GLN A 97 -15.86 4.40 1.90
CA GLN A 97 -15.58 4.41 3.34
C GLN A 97 -14.29 5.18 3.70
N PRO A 98 -13.15 5.03 3.00
CA PRO A 98 -11.99 5.91 3.15
C PRO A 98 -12.33 7.38 2.97
N GLU A 99 -13.14 7.68 1.96
CA GLU A 99 -13.65 9.03 1.66
C GLU A 99 -14.54 9.56 2.79
N THR A 100 -15.40 8.71 3.34
CA THR A 100 -16.27 9.04 4.47
C THR A 100 -15.47 9.31 5.74
N TRP A 101 -14.48 8.47 6.06
CA TRP A 101 -13.59 8.70 7.21
C TRP A 101 -12.78 9.98 7.03
N ARG A 102 -12.24 10.23 5.83
CA ARG A 102 -11.51 11.46 5.55
C ARG A 102 -12.39 12.69 5.75
N ALA A 103 -13.59 12.70 5.17
CA ALA A 103 -14.55 13.79 5.35
C ALA A 103 -14.91 14.00 6.83
N ALA A 104 -15.15 12.92 7.58
CA ALA A 104 -15.48 12.99 9.00
C ALA A 104 -14.31 13.50 9.87
N VAL A 105 -13.06 13.17 9.53
CA VAL A 105 -11.87 13.71 10.20
C VAL A 105 -11.77 15.22 9.96
N LEU A 106 -12.00 15.68 8.73
CA LEU A 106 -11.93 17.10 8.38
C LEU A 106 -13.03 17.90 9.08
N GLU A 107 -14.27 17.40 9.10
CA GLU A 107 -15.38 18.00 9.84
C GLU A 107 -15.06 18.11 11.34
N ALA A 108 -14.50 17.05 11.93
CA ALA A 108 -14.09 17.05 13.34
C ALA A 108 -12.93 18.02 13.61
N ALA A 109 -11.98 18.13 12.69
CA ALA A 109 -10.87 19.09 12.78
C ALA A 109 -11.37 20.53 12.71
N GLU A 110 -12.29 20.84 11.79
CA GLU A 110 -12.93 22.15 11.67
C GLU A 110 -13.63 22.56 12.98
N ALA A 111 -14.25 21.60 13.66
CA ALA A 111 -14.90 21.79 14.95
C ALA A 111 -13.97 21.73 16.18
N TYR A 112 -12.65 21.57 16.02
CA TYR A 112 -11.68 21.31 17.11
C TYR A 112 -12.04 20.10 17.99
N ASP A 113 -12.77 19.12 17.45
CA ASP A 113 -13.21 17.91 18.15
C ASP A 113 -12.12 16.81 18.03
N GLN A 114 -11.00 17.02 18.71
CA GLN A 114 -9.91 16.03 18.78
C GLN A 114 -10.39 14.63 19.25
N PRO A 115 -11.29 14.50 20.25
CA PRO A 115 -11.85 13.19 20.61
C PRO A 115 -12.57 12.49 19.46
N ARG A 116 -13.30 13.20 18.59
CA ARG A 116 -13.92 12.62 17.40
C ARG A 116 -12.88 12.20 16.36
N VAL A 117 -11.82 12.98 16.14
CA VAL A 117 -10.70 12.58 15.27
C VAL A 117 -10.08 11.27 15.76
N VAL A 118 -9.82 11.17 17.07
CA VAL A 118 -9.32 9.95 17.74
C VAL A 118 -10.21 8.74 17.44
N ARG A 119 -11.53 8.86 17.69
CA ARG A 119 -12.48 7.74 17.45
C ARG A 119 -12.48 7.30 15.99
N ILE A 120 -12.52 8.23 15.05
CA ILE A 120 -12.56 7.91 13.62
C ILE A 120 -11.27 7.19 13.21
N LEU A 121 -10.11 7.67 13.65
CA LEU A 121 -8.85 7.01 13.30
C LEU A 121 -8.68 5.65 13.97
N ASP A 122 -9.25 5.44 15.16
CA ASP A 122 -9.29 4.11 15.79
C ASP A 122 -10.21 3.14 15.03
N GLU A 123 -11.36 3.62 14.52
CA GLU A 123 -12.22 2.84 13.62
C GLU A 123 -11.50 2.44 12.33
N VAL A 124 -10.72 3.35 11.74
CA VAL A 124 -9.88 3.07 10.56
C VAL A 124 -8.91 1.94 10.85
N LEU A 125 -8.20 2.00 11.99
CA LEU A 125 -7.23 0.96 12.37
C LEU A 125 -7.90 -0.38 12.70
N ALA A 126 -9.14 -0.37 13.18
CA ALA A 126 -9.91 -1.59 13.41
C ALA A 126 -10.44 -2.22 12.12
N ALA A 127 -10.72 -1.40 11.09
CA ALA A 127 -11.33 -1.84 9.85
C ALA A 127 -10.33 -2.23 8.75
N LEU A 128 -9.11 -1.71 8.77
CA LEU A 128 -8.12 -1.90 7.71
C LEU A 128 -6.81 -2.53 8.20
N PRO A 129 -6.16 -3.38 7.37
CA PRO A 129 -4.79 -3.79 7.62
C PRO A 129 -3.84 -2.58 7.73
N PRO A 130 -2.76 -2.64 8.53
CA PRO A 130 -1.89 -1.49 8.82
C PRO A 130 -1.39 -0.71 7.60
N LEU A 131 -0.96 -1.40 6.54
CA LEU A 131 -0.51 -0.73 5.31
C LEU A 131 -1.66 -0.06 4.55
N ARG A 132 -2.84 -0.68 4.51
CA ARG A 132 -4.03 -0.11 3.88
C ARG A 132 -4.57 1.08 4.68
N ALA A 133 -4.59 1.00 6.01
CA ALA A 133 -4.94 2.14 6.87
C ALA A 133 -4.04 3.34 6.59
N PHE A 134 -2.72 3.09 6.48
CA PHE A 134 -1.76 4.13 6.13
C PHE A 134 -1.98 4.72 4.73
N GLU A 135 -2.05 3.87 3.71
CA GLU A 135 -2.07 4.27 2.29
C GLU A 135 -3.42 4.86 1.84
N ASP A 136 -4.53 4.24 2.26
CA ASP A 136 -5.86 4.59 1.79
C ASP A 136 -6.51 5.72 2.61
N VAL A 137 -6.07 5.94 3.85
CA VAL A 137 -6.72 6.88 4.78
C VAL A 137 -5.75 7.88 5.37
N LEU A 138 -4.74 7.44 6.14
CA LEU A 138 -3.89 8.37 6.89
C LEU A 138 -3.10 9.31 5.97
N VAL A 139 -2.52 8.80 4.88
CA VAL A 139 -1.82 9.63 3.89
C VAL A 139 -2.76 10.61 3.19
N PRO A 140 -3.91 10.19 2.62
CA PRO A 140 -4.89 11.11 2.05
C PRO A 140 -5.42 12.17 3.02
N VAL A 141 -5.68 11.80 4.28
CA VAL A 141 -6.08 12.77 5.33
C VAL A 141 -5.00 13.83 5.52
N GLN A 142 -3.74 13.42 5.68
CA GLN A 142 -2.63 14.37 5.91
C GLN A 142 -2.37 15.27 4.71
N ARG A 143 -2.53 14.76 3.49
CA ARG A 143 -2.43 15.58 2.27
C ARG A 143 -3.52 16.64 2.22
N GLU A 144 -4.78 16.23 2.39
CA GLU A 144 -5.92 17.16 2.36
C GLU A 144 -5.86 18.20 3.50
N VAL A 145 -5.44 17.79 4.70
CA VAL A 145 -5.20 18.71 5.83
C VAL A 145 -4.11 19.73 5.48
N GLY A 146 -3.00 19.29 4.90
CA GLY A 146 -1.94 20.17 4.42
C GLY A 146 -2.40 21.14 3.33
N ASP A 147 -3.15 20.64 2.33
CA ASP A 147 -3.69 21.44 1.23
C ASP A 147 -4.66 22.51 1.75
N ARG A 148 -5.56 22.15 2.68
CA ARG A 148 -6.49 23.09 3.30
C ARG A 148 -5.82 24.15 4.17
N TRP A 149 -4.76 23.78 4.88
CA TRP A 149 -3.93 24.72 5.62
C TRP A 149 -3.22 25.70 4.68
N HIS A 150 -2.59 25.20 3.61
CA HIS A 150 -1.96 26.04 2.58
C HIS A 150 -2.97 26.98 1.89
N ALA A 151 -4.21 26.53 1.69
CA ALA A 151 -5.30 27.34 1.16
C ALA A 151 -5.89 28.34 2.19
N GLY A 152 -5.47 28.28 3.46
CA GLY A 152 -6.00 29.13 4.54
C GLY A 152 -7.40 28.75 5.02
N THR A 153 -7.91 27.59 4.60
CA THR A 153 -9.24 27.08 5.00
C THR A 153 -9.20 26.28 6.31
N LEU A 154 -8.03 25.79 6.69
CA LEU A 154 -7.74 25.30 8.05
C LEU A 154 -6.66 26.17 8.71
N THR A 155 -6.76 26.35 10.01
CA THR A 155 -5.72 26.99 10.81
C THR A 155 -4.56 26.03 11.08
N VAL A 156 -3.40 26.59 11.46
CA VAL A 156 -2.26 25.79 11.96
C VAL A 156 -2.66 24.90 13.14
N ALA A 157 -3.54 25.39 14.02
CA ALA A 157 -3.98 24.62 15.18
C ALA A 157 -4.84 23.40 14.78
N GLN A 158 -5.67 23.53 13.73
CA GLN A 158 -6.46 22.41 13.20
C GLN A 158 -5.60 21.38 12.48
N GLU A 159 -4.60 21.84 11.72
CA GLU A 159 -3.57 20.98 11.13
C GLU A 159 -2.85 20.17 12.22
N HIS A 160 -2.31 20.85 13.24
CA HIS A 160 -1.60 20.20 14.34
C HIS A 160 -2.49 19.21 15.10
N LEU A 161 -3.76 19.55 15.33
CA LEU A 161 -4.72 18.66 15.97
C LEU A 161 -4.83 17.32 15.24
N VAL A 162 -4.96 17.34 13.91
CA VAL A 162 -5.07 16.10 13.12
C VAL A 162 -3.71 15.39 13.04
N THR A 163 -2.65 16.12 12.71
CA THR A 163 -1.31 15.55 12.49
C THR A 163 -0.77 14.84 13.72
N GLN A 164 -0.99 15.36 14.92
CA GLN A 164 -0.57 14.68 16.16
C GLN A 164 -1.32 13.37 16.37
N VAL A 165 -2.64 13.33 16.13
CA VAL A 165 -3.43 12.10 16.30
C VAL A 165 -3.03 11.06 15.26
N VAL A 166 -2.80 11.46 14.00
CA VAL A 166 -2.30 10.56 12.94
C VAL A 166 -0.92 10.01 13.31
N ARG A 167 -0.01 10.86 13.81
CA ARG A 167 1.32 10.47 14.26
C ARG A 167 1.26 9.39 15.34
N GLU A 168 0.41 9.55 16.35
CA GLU A 168 0.22 8.57 17.43
C GLU A 168 -0.19 7.19 16.88
N ARG A 169 -1.11 7.16 15.90
CA ARG A 169 -1.57 5.91 15.27
C ARG A 169 -0.45 5.26 14.47
N LEU A 170 0.34 6.04 13.72
CA LEU A 170 1.50 5.52 12.99
C LEU A 170 2.55 4.90 13.92
N VAL A 171 2.85 5.57 15.03
CA VAL A 171 3.77 5.03 16.04
C VAL A 171 3.22 3.74 16.65
N SER A 172 1.90 3.67 16.92
CA SER A 172 1.24 2.46 17.38
C SER A 172 1.35 1.31 16.37
N LEU A 173 1.06 1.57 15.09
CA LEU A 173 1.22 0.58 14.00
C LEU A 173 2.67 0.10 13.89
N LEU A 174 3.65 1.01 14.02
CA LEU A 174 5.06 0.66 14.02
C LEU A 174 5.42 -0.26 15.19
N HIS A 175 4.90 0.00 16.39
CA HIS A 175 5.16 -0.86 17.54
C HIS A 175 4.66 -2.30 17.34
N GLY A 176 3.52 -2.46 16.66
CA GLY A 176 2.96 -3.77 16.30
C GLY A 176 3.59 -4.44 15.08
N ALA A 177 4.34 -3.70 14.26
CA ALA A 177 4.95 -4.23 13.04
C ALA A 177 6.14 -5.18 13.31
N PRO A 178 6.46 -6.10 12.38
CA PRO A 178 7.62 -6.98 12.49
C PRO A 178 8.93 -6.20 12.69
N ARG A 179 9.82 -6.70 13.56
CA ARG A 179 11.10 -6.03 13.90
C ARG A 179 12.34 -6.73 13.34
N GLY A 180 12.16 -7.90 12.73
CA GLY A 180 13.23 -8.73 12.19
C GLY A 180 13.44 -8.50 10.69
N GLY A 181 14.60 -8.94 10.19
CA GLY A 181 14.95 -8.83 8.78
C GLY A 181 16.42 -9.11 8.55
N ARG A 182 16.76 -9.69 7.39
CA ARG A 182 18.17 -9.85 6.99
C ARG A 182 18.80 -8.53 6.58
N LYS A 183 18.03 -7.67 5.91
CA LYS A 183 18.45 -6.32 5.54
C LYS A 183 18.15 -5.31 6.64
N HIS A 184 18.92 -4.24 6.67
CA HIS A 184 18.84 -3.17 7.63
C HIS A 184 18.80 -1.80 6.93
N ALA A 185 17.76 -1.03 7.22
CA ALA A 185 17.62 0.35 6.79
C ALA A 185 17.80 1.32 7.97
N VAL A 186 18.55 2.41 7.76
CA VAL A 186 18.54 3.59 8.64
C VAL A 186 17.69 4.67 7.96
N LEU A 187 16.71 5.21 8.69
CA LEU A 187 15.77 6.20 8.20
C LEU A 187 15.86 7.49 9.01
N ALA A 188 15.95 8.65 8.34
CA ALA A 188 16.01 9.97 8.97
C ALA A 188 15.31 11.04 8.12
N CYS A 189 14.81 12.11 8.73
CA CYS A 189 14.48 13.32 8.01
C CYS A 189 15.75 14.15 7.74
N PHE A 190 15.72 15.03 6.74
CA PHE A 190 16.78 16.00 6.48
C PHE A 190 17.09 16.86 7.73
N PRO A 191 18.30 17.44 7.81
CA PRO A 191 18.58 18.53 8.74
C PRO A 191 17.49 19.61 8.64
N GLU A 192 16.98 20.05 9.79
CA GLU A 192 15.88 21.02 9.92
C GLU A 192 14.49 20.56 9.42
N GLU A 193 14.32 19.29 9.02
CA GLU A 193 13.02 18.75 8.63
C GLU A 193 12.27 18.17 9.83
N GLU A 194 11.07 18.71 10.06
CA GLU A 194 10.16 18.33 11.15
C GLU A 194 9.03 17.40 10.68
N HIS A 195 8.78 17.31 9.37
CA HIS A 195 7.70 16.48 8.82
C HIS A 195 8.12 15.00 8.75
N GLU A 196 7.86 14.24 9.81
CA GLU A 196 8.24 12.81 9.88
C GLU A 196 7.15 11.81 9.47
N ILE A 197 5.91 12.24 9.21
CA ILE A 197 4.80 11.32 8.90
C ILE A 197 5.14 10.40 7.72
N GLY A 198 5.73 10.96 6.66
CA GLY A 198 6.21 10.19 5.52
C GLY A 198 7.29 9.17 5.91
N LEU A 199 8.23 9.57 6.77
CA LEU A 199 9.30 8.70 7.28
C LEU A 199 8.75 7.53 8.10
N LEU A 200 7.76 7.77 8.96
CA LEU A 200 7.06 6.73 9.74
C LEU A 200 6.36 5.73 8.83
N GLY A 201 5.73 6.21 7.76
CA GLY A 201 5.13 5.40 6.72
C GLY A 201 6.12 4.48 6.01
N VAL A 202 7.27 5.04 5.61
CA VAL A 202 8.36 4.27 5.00
C VAL A 202 8.87 3.20 5.97
N ALA A 203 9.07 3.55 7.24
CA ALA A 203 9.47 2.60 8.27
C ALA A 203 8.47 1.45 8.42
N LEU A 204 7.17 1.75 8.37
CA LEU A 204 6.10 0.76 8.48
C LEU A 204 6.16 -0.21 7.31
N ARG A 205 6.24 0.32 6.08
CA ARG A 205 6.30 -0.48 4.86
C ARG A 205 7.54 -1.36 4.79
N LEU A 206 8.70 -0.85 5.16
CA LEU A 206 9.94 -1.64 5.22
C LEU A 206 9.87 -2.77 6.25
N ARG A 207 9.25 -2.55 7.42
CA ARG A 207 9.04 -3.61 8.42
C ARG A 207 8.16 -4.74 7.89
N TYR A 208 7.07 -4.40 7.20
CA TYR A 208 6.21 -5.40 6.56
C TYR A 208 6.88 -6.09 5.35
N ALA A 209 7.88 -5.46 4.74
CA ALA A 209 8.74 -6.07 3.73
C ALA A 209 9.88 -6.93 4.32
N GLY A 210 9.94 -7.11 5.65
CA GLY A 210 10.98 -7.92 6.30
C GLY A 210 12.35 -7.25 6.37
N VAL A 211 12.40 -5.91 6.34
CA VAL A 211 13.61 -5.12 6.55
C VAL A 211 13.64 -4.62 7.99
N ARG A 212 14.76 -4.84 8.69
CA ARG A 212 15.00 -4.24 10.00
C ARG A 212 15.19 -2.74 9.83
N VAL A 213 14.51 -1.93 10.65
CA VAL A 213 14.56 -0.46 10.52
C VAL A 213 15.08 0.18 11.80
N THR A 214 16.15 0.97 11.68
CA THR A 214 16.58 1.97 12.66
C THR A 214 16.00 3.32 12.24
N LEU A 215 15.04 3.82 12.99
CA LEU A 215 14.36 5.08 12.72
C LEU A 215 14.93 6.17 13.64
N LEU A 216 15.55 7.20 13.05
CA LEU A 216 16.16 8.31 13.77
C LEU A 216 15.22 9.51 13.98
N GLY A 217 14.19 9.63 13.13
CA GLY A 217 13.18 10.68 13.25
C GLY A 217 13.60 12.00 12.60
N GLN A 218 13.15 13.10 13.20
CA GLN A 218 13.23 14.46 12.68
C GLN A 218 14.62 15.11 12.87
N ARG A 219 14.92 16.12 12.04
CA ARG A 219 16.03 17.07 12.21
C ARG A 219 17.40 16.42 12.50
N VAL A 220 17.72 15.32 11.83
CA VAL A 220 18.97 14.57 12.09
C VAL A 220 20.14 15.27 11.38
N PRO A 221 21.17 15.75 12.11
CA PRO A 221 22.36 16.33 11.48
C PRO A 221 23.14 15.29 10.66
N ALA A 222 23.86 15.75 9.63
CA ALA A 222 24.63 14.88 8.74
C ALA A 222 25.66 14.04 9.51
N GLU A 223 26.34 14.65 10.49
CA GLU A 223 27.36 14.02 11.32
C GLU A 223 26.75 12.92 12.19
N GLY A 224 25.61 13.20 12.84
CA GLY A 224 24.89 12.22 13.66
C GLY A 224 24.36 11.03 12.85
N LEU A 225 23.93 11.28 11.61
CA LEU A 225 23.58 10.22 10.67
C LEU A 225 24.80 9.37 10.31
N GLY A 226 25.93 10.00 9.99
CA GLY A 226 27.20 9.32 9.69
C GLY A 226 27.68 8.43 10.84
N GLU A 227 27.65 8.93 12.07
CA GLU A 227 27.99 8.16 13.28
C GLU A 227 27.07 6.95 13.47
N THR A 228 25.77 7.13 13.25
CA THR A 228 24.80 6.03 13.31
C THR A 228 25.12 4.98 12.27
N VAL A 229 25.34 5.38 11.02
CA VAL A 229 25.64 4.48 9.90
C VAL A 229 26.94 3.71 10.13
N ALA A 230 27.97 4.37 10.65
CA ALA A 230 29.25 3.74 10.96
C ALA A 230 29.11 2.61 12.00
N ARG A 231 28.24 2.79 13.00
CA ARG A 231 27.99 1.81 14.07
C ARG A 231 27.01 0.72 13.63
N ALA A 232 25.90 1.12 13.03
CA ALA A 232 24.76 0.26 12.74
C ALA A 232 24.90 -0.52 11.42
N LYS A 233 25.84 -0.09 10.55
CA LYS A 233 26.22 -0.73 9.28
C LYS A 233 24.99 -1.18 8.46
N PRO A 234 24.09 -0.25 8.09
CA PRO A 234 22.91 -0.59 7.32
C PRO A 234 23.28 -0.98 5.88
N ASP A 235 22.35 -1.69 5.23
CA ASP A 235 22.40 -1.96 3.79
C ASP A 235 21.90 -0.76 2.98
N VAL A 236 21.09 0.12 3.59
CA VAL A 236 20.50 1.27 2.92
C VAL A 236 20.21 2.42 3.90
N VAL A 237 20.36 3.65 3.43
CA VAL A 237 19.88 4.86 4.12
C VAL A 237 18.72 5.45 3.33
N GLY A 238 17.61 5.76 4.01
CA GLY A 238 16.46 6.44 3.42
C GLY A 238 16.21 7.77 4.12
N LEU A 239 16.08 8.84 3.32
CA LEU A 239 15.86 10.19 3.82
C LEU A 239 14.50 10.74 3.40
N SER A 240 13.85 11.47 4.31
CA SER A 240 12.64 12.24 4.03
C SER A 240 12.96 13.73 3.94
N ALA A 241 12.61 14.36 2.81
CA ALA A 241 12.71 15.80 2.57
C ALA A 241 11.37 16.33 2.04
N VAL A 242 10.69 17.14 2.85
CA VAL A 242 9.33 17.63 2.57
C VAL A 242 9.35 19.13 2.28
N THR A 243 10.04 19.90 3.13
CA THR A 243 10.09 21.36 3.05
C THR A 243 11.04 21.82 1.95
N ASN A 244 10.53 22.49 0.92
CA ASN A 244 11.37 23.06 -0.14
C ASN A 244 11.93 24.44 0.27
N ARG A 245 13.24 24.49 0.56
CA ARG A 245 13.96 25.72 0.91
C ARG A 245 14.82 26.28 -0.22
N GLY A 246 14.62 25.80 -1.45
CA GLY A 246 15.39 26.15 -2.64
C GLY A 246 16.51 25.16 -2.97
N ALA A 247 16.87 25.13 -4.24
CA ALA A 247 17.79 24.15 -4.83
C ALA A 247 19.19 24.17 -4.19
N THR A 248 19.76 25.35 -3.96
CA THR A 248 21.10 25.49 -3.34
C THR A 248 21.14 24.89 -1.94
N VAL A 249 20.14 25.19 -1.10
CA VAL A 249 20.07 24.68 0.27
C VAL A 249 19.92 23.15 0.26
N PHE A 250 19.04 22.63 -0.60
CA PHE A 250 18.85 21.19 -0.76
C PHE A 250 20.15 20.48 -1.19
N GLU A 251 20.84 21.02 -2.20
CA GLU A 251 22.10 20.46 -2.71
C GLU A 251 23.21 20.49 -1.65
N ASP A 252 23.39 21.61 -0.95
CA ASP A 252 24.43 21.74 0.08
C ASP A 252 24.20 20.78 1.25
N VAL A 253 22.95 20.63 1.68
CA VAL A 253 22.59 19.67 2.73
C VAL A 253 22.81 18.24 2.26
N LEU A 254 22.38 17.90 1.05
CA LEU A 254 22.55 16.55 0.50
C LEU A 254 24.03 16.17 0.34
N LYS A 255 24.88 17.10 -0.13
CA LYS A 255 26.33 16.90 -0.21
C LYS A 255 26.95 16.63 1.16
N ARG A 256 26.61 17.44 2.18
CA ARG A 256 27.10 17.21 3.55
C ARG A 256 26.71 15.84 4.09
N ILE A 257 25.48 15.40 3.83
CA ILE A 257 25.04 14.06 4.19
C ILE A 257 25.88 13.00 3.47
N MET A 258 26.06 13.13 2.15
CA MET A 258 26.87 12.19 1.37
C MET A 258 28.32 12.11 1.87
N ASP A 259 28.92 13.24 2.23
CA ASP A 259 30.28 13.31 2.77
C ASP A 259 30.42 12.60 4.12
N ALA A 260 29.34 12.57 4.92
CA ALA A 260 29.29 11.86 6.20
C ALA A 260 29.03 10.35 6.07
N LEU A 261 28.68 9.85 4.87
CA LEU A 261 28.32 8.45 4.63
C LEU A 261 29.46 7.66 3.97
N PRO A 262 29.57 6.34 4.22
CA PRO A 262 30.50 5.48 3.51
C PRO A 262 30.23 5.49 1.99
N LYS A 263 31.29 5.57 1.19
CA LYS A 263 31.18 5.49 -0.28
C LYS A 263 30.53 4.18 -0.71
N GLY A 264 29.57 4.26 -1.65
CA GLY A 264 28.87 3.11 -2.21
C GLY A 264 27.69 2.61 -1.39
N LEU A 265 27.43 3.17 -0.21
CA LEU A 265 26.21 2.88 0.55
C LEU A 265 24.98 3.43 -0.22
N PRO A 266 23.97 2.61 -0.54
CA PRO A 266 22.77 3.09 -1.19
C PRO A 266 22.05 4.16 -0.36
N LEU A 267 21.91 5.35 -0.94
CA LEU A 267 21.18 6.47 -0.38
C LEU A 267 19.92 6.73 -1.20
N TRP A 268 18.77 6.69 -0.53
CA TRP A 268 17.48 7.05 -1.08
C TRP A 268 16.99 8.35 -0.45
N VAL A 269 16.36 9.20 -1.24
CA VAL A 269 15.69 10.41 -0.77
C VAL A 269 14.27 10.44 -1.35
N GLY A 270 13.28 10.71 -0.51
CA GLY A 270 11.88 10.87 -0.90
C GLY A 270 11.25 12.12 -0.29
N GLY A 271 10.03 12.41 -0.76
CA GLY A 271 9.23 13.55 -0.30
C GLY A 271 9.18 14.70 -1.32
N PRO A 272 8.23 15.65 -1.15
CA PRO A 272 7.99 16.73 -2.11
C PRO A 272 9.22 17.58 -2.45
N ALA A 273 10.07 17.91 -1.47
CA ALA A 273 11.28 18.68 -1.75
C ALA A 273 12.29 17.89 -2.59
N ALA A 274 12.41 16.58 -2.35
CA ALA A 274 13.26 15.71 -3.16
C ALA A 274 12.77 15.63 -4.61
N GLN A 275 11.45 15.53 -4.81
CA GLN A 275 10.84 15.50 -6.14
C GLN A 275 11.03 16.83 -6.89
N ALA A 276 10.91 17.96 -6.19
CA ALA A 276 11.16 19.28 -6.77
C ALA A 276 12.62 19.49 -7.22
N HIS A 277 13.56 18.74 -6.65
CA HIS A 277 15.00 18.81 -6.91
C HIS A 277 15.56 17.47 -7.44
N ALA A 278 14.77 16.79 -8.27
CA ALA A 278 15.13 15.49 -8.83
C ALA A 278 16.43 15.51 -9.65
N ASP A 279 16.68 16.61 -10.36
CA ASP A 279 17.89 16.86 -11.15
C ASP A 279 19.16 16.89 -10.29
N ILE A 280 19.07 17.45 -9.08
CA ILE A 280 20.16 17.45 -8.10
C ILE A 280 20.41 16.02 -7.62
N CYS A 281 19.35 15.26 -7.30
CA CYS A 281 19.48 13.87 -6.86
C CYS A 281 20.18 13.02 -7.93
N GLU A 282 19.75 13.13 -9.20
CA GLU A 282 20.34 12.41 -10.33
C GLU A 282 21.81 12.79 -10.54
N ARG A 283 22.13 14.09 -10.56
CA ARG A 283 23.50 14.58 -10.75
C ARG A 283 24.46 14.13 -9.64
N LEU A 284 23.97 13.98 -8.41
CA LEU A 284 24.76 13.49 -7.27
C LEU A 284 24.75 11.96 -7.12
N GLY A 285 24.04 11.23 -7.99
CA GLY A 285 23.95 9.77 -7.94
C GLY A 285 23.13 9.24 -6.76
N VAL A 286 22.22 10.06 -6.24
CA VAL A 286 21.31 9.72 -5.14
C VAL A 286 20.00 9.17 -5.71
N ARG A 287 19.48 8.08 -5.14
CA ARG A 287 18.26 7.44 -5.65
C ARG A 287 17.02 8.21 -5.19
N LEU A 288 16.28 8.77 -6.13
CA LEU A 288 15.00 9.40 -5.83
C LEU A 288 13.92 8.34 -5.64
N PHE A 289 13.14 8.45 -4.56
CA PHE A 289 11.95 7.64 -4.35
C PHE A 289 10.73 8.31 -5.00
N ALA A 290 10.29 7.80 -6.15
CA ALA A 290 9.24 8.44 -6.96
C ALA A 290 8.09 7.49 -7.32
N HIS A 291 8.34 6.18 -7.39
CA HIS A 291 7.39 5.20 -7.90
C HIS A 291 7.25 3.97 -7.01
N GLU A 292 6.14 3.25 -7.14
CA GLU A 292 5.90 2.00 -6.39
C GLU A 292 6.98 0.93 -6.64
N ASP A 293 7.53 0.87 -7.87
CA ASP A 293 8.59 -0.08 -8.23
C ASP A 293 9.90 0.19 -7.45
N ASP A 294 10.09 1.39 -6.90
CA ASP A 294 11.26 1.73 -6.09
C ASP A 294 11.31 0.96 -4.77
N TRP A 295 10.15 0.49 -4.26
CA TRP A 295 10.12 -0.41 -3.10
C TRP A 295 10.91 -1.69 -3.36
N THR A 296 10.72 -2.29 -4.54
CA THR A 296 11.44 -3.51 -4.93
C THR A 296 12.94 -3.25 -5.05
N ARG A 297 13.36 -2.06 -5.49
CA ARG A 297 14.77 -1.67 -5.63
C ARG A 297 15.43 -1.29 -4.30
N MET A 298 14.65 -0.78 -3.35
CA MET A 298 15.12 -0.42 -2.02
C MET A 298 15.28 -1.68 -1.14
N VAL A 299 14.39 -2.66 -1.33
CA VAL A 299 14.39 -3.93 -0.58
C VAL A 299 15.21 -5.02 -1.26
N GLY A 300 15.30 -5.04 -2.60
CA GLY A 300 16.07 -5.98 -3.42
C GLY A 300 17.57 -5.82 -3.32
#